data_AF-A0A958AI96-F1
#
_entry.id   AF-A0A958AI96-F1
#
_cell.length_a   1.000
_cell.length_b   1.000
_cell.length_c   1.000
_cell.angle_alpha   90.00
_cell.angle_beta   90.00
_cell.angle_gamma   90.00
#
_symmetry.space_group_name_H-M   'P 1'
#
loop_
_entity.id
_entity.type
_entity.pdbx_description
1 polymer ?
#
loop_
_entity_poly.entity_id
_entity_poly.type
_entity_poly.pdbx_seq_one_letter_code
_entity_poly.pdbx_strand_id
1 'polypeptide(L)'
;MGDTNNRFSGFYRRLLAERLALVADEVALESADWEALAETLSVANADKMIENVIGRYALPFGLGLNFLINDRPYLIPMVVEEPSIVAAVSFAAKLARSGGGFRTGSSAPIMIGQIQLLDVPDMTVAEKAIMAAKAKLLAQADTSPSITARGGGPVDLVV
;
A
#
# COMPACT_ATOMS: atom_id res chain seq x y z
N MET A 1 -5.70 14.06 24.55
CA MET A 1 -5.56 12.94 23.61
C MET A 1 -5.71 11.67 24.41
N GLY A 2 -6.87 11.02 24.31
CA GLY A 2 -7.23 9.87 25.14
C GLY A 2 -6.43 8.63 24.74
N ASP A 3 -6.09 7.82 25.74
CA ASP A 3 -5.40 6.55 25.58
C ASP A 3 -6.25 5.60 24.73
N THR A 4 -5.95 5.49 23.43
CA THR A 4 -6.66 4.58 22.48
C THR A 4 -6.51 3.09 22.85
N ASN A 5 -5.73 2.80 23.89
CA ASN A 5 -5.34 1.46 24.33
C ASN A 5 -6.51 0.58 24.82
N ASN A 6 -7.69 1.16 25.11
CA ASN A 6 -8.85 0.40 25.59
C ASN A 6 -10.05 0.36 24.64
N ARG A 7 -10.09 1.16 23.56
CA ARG A 7 -11.30 1.29 22.71
C ARG A 7 -11.62 0.01 21.92
N PHE A 8 -10.58 -0.66 21.43
CA PHE A 8 -10.69 -1.93 20.70
C PHE A 8 -10.54 -3.18 21.59
N SER A 9 -10.64 -3.03 22.91
CA SER A 9 -10.63 -4.16 23.81
C SER A 9 -11.80 -5.10 23.52
N GLY A 10 -11.51 -6.40 23.42
CA GLY A 10 -12.51 -7.42 23.10
C GLY A 10 -13.12 -7.32 21.69
N PHE A 11 -12.49 -6.60 20.74
CA PHE A 11 -13.03 -6.37 19.40
C PHE A 11 -13.49 -7.65 18.69
N TYR A 12 -12.72 -8.73 18.80
CA TYR A 12 -13.05 -10.02 18.20
C TYR A 12 -14.28 -10.73 18.79
N ARG A 13 -14.74 -10.31 19.98
CA ARG A 13 -15.95 -10.84 20.64
C ARG A 13 -17.22 -10.09 20.26
N ARG A 14 -17.08 -8.89 19.68
CA ARG A 14 -18.20 -8.03 19.26
C ARG A 14 -18.85 -8.56 17.99
N LEU A 15 -20.10 -8.18 17.76
CA LEU A 15 -20.80 -8.45 16.50
C LEU A 15 -20.17 -7.65 15.36
N LEU A 16 -20.33 -8.11 14.11
CA LEU A 16 -19.75 -7.41 12.95
C LEU A 16 -20.23 -5.94 12.85
N ALA A 17 -21.52 -5.69 13.03
CA ALA A 17 -22.08 -4.33 13.01
C ALA A 17 -21.45 -3.42 14.09
N GLU A 18 -21.21 -3.96 15.30
CA GLU A 18 -20.56 -3.23 16.39
C GLU A 18 -19.09 -2.93 16.09
N ARG A 19 -18.38 -3.91 15.47
CA ARG A 19 -17.00 -3.72 15.02
C ARG A 19 -16.92 -2.60 14.00
N LEU A 20 -17.81 -2.61 13.01
CA LEU A 20 -17.87 -1.59 11.96
C LEU A 20 -18.18 -0.21 12.54
N ALA A 21 -19.16 -0.10 13.44
CA ALA A 21 -19.51 1.18 14.09
C ALA A 21 -18.33 1.77 14.88
N LEU A 22 -17.59 0.94 15.63
CA LEU A 22 -16.40 1.38 16.36
C LEU A 22 -15.28 1.88 15.44
N VAL A 23 -15.08 1.20 14.31
CA VAL A 23 -14.06 1.59 13.34
C VAL A 23 -14.44 2.91 12.69
N ALA A 24 -15.68 3.03 12.19
CA ALA A 24 -16.18 4.25 11.56
C ALA A 24 -16.00 5.49 12.46
N ASP A 25 -16.32 5.35 13.75
CA ASP A 25 -16.14 6.39 14.76
C ASP A 25 -14.66 6.72 15.04
N GLU A 26 -13.76 5.72 15.02
CA GLU A 26 -12.32 5.94 15.21
C GLU A 26 -11.65 6.64 14.02
N VAL A 27 -11.99 6.26 12.79
CA VAL A 27 -11.39 6.82 11.57
C VAL A 27 -12.17 7.99 10.97
N ALA A 28 -13.25 8.43 11.65
CA ALA A 28 -14.12 9.52 11.23
C ALA A 28 -14.62 9.36 9.77
N LEU A 29 -15.02 8.14 9.41
CA LEU A 29 -15.59 7.86 8.09
C LEU A 29 -16.97 8.49 7.93
N GLU A 30 -17.24 9.04 6.76
CA GLU A 30 -18.56 9.57 6.43
C GLU A 30 -19.56 8.44 6.14
N SER A 31 -20.85 8.76 6.09
CA SER A 31 -21.90 7.76 5.87
C SER A 31 -21.72 6.99 4.56
N ALA A 32 -21.24 7.65 3.50
CA ALA A 32 -21.01 7.01 2.21
C ALA A 32 -19.84 6.00 2.24
N ASP A 33 -18.83 6.24 3.07
CA ASP A 33 -17.65 5.38 3.14
C ASP A 33 -17.93 4.06 3.88
N TRP A 34 -18.86 4.05 4.85
CA TRP A 34 -19.25 2.79 5.50
C TRP A 34 -20.15 1.94 4.60
N GLU A 35 -21.02 2.56 3.81
CA GLU A 35 -21.85 1.85 2.83
C GLU A 35 -20.95 1.15 1.81
N ALA A 36 -19.89 1.84 1.35
CA ALA A 36 -18.89 1.27 0.45
C ALA A 36 -18.10 0.10 1.06
N LEU A 37 -17.94 0.02 2.39
CA LEU A 37 -17.33 -1.14 3.06
C LEU A 37 -18.28 -2.35 3.12
N ALA A 38 -19.59 -2.11 3.19
CA ALA A 38 -20.60 -3.16 3.14
C ALA A 38 -20.83 -3.65 1.71
N GLU A 39 -20.63 -2.78 0.72
CA GLU A 39 -20.72 -3.13 -0.68
C GLU A 39 -19.41 -3.77 -1.19
N THR A 40 -19.56 -4.82 -2.00
CA THR A 40 -18.43 -5.46 -2.68
C THR A 40 -18.20 -4.79 -4.03
N LEU A 41 -16.99 -4.90 -4.57
CA LEU A 41 -16.67 -4.49 -5.94
C LEU A 41 -17.78 -4.95 -6.92
N SER A 42 -18.36 -4.04 -7.70
CA SER A 42 -19.43 -4.39 -8.64
C SER A 42 -18.90 -5.28 -9.77
N VAL A 43 -19.77 -6.13 -10.34
CA VAL A 43 -19.39 -6.97 -11.50
C VAL A 43 -18.97 -6.10 -12.70
N ALA A 44 -19.65 -4.97 -12.92
CA ALA A 44 -19.31 -4.03 -13.99
C ALA A 44 -17.93 -3.38 -13.81
N ASN A 45 -17.49 -3.16 -12.57
CA ASN A 45 -16.13 -2.68 -12.31
C ASN A 45 -15.12 -3.82 -12.42
N ALA A 46 -15.45 -5.02 -11.95
CA ALA A 46 -14.60 -6.19 -12.12
C ALA A 46 -14.32 -6.49 -13.61
N ASP A 47 -15.35 -6.43 -14.46
CA ASP A 47 -15.26 -6.62 -15.92
C ASP A 47 -14.36 -5.61 -16.64
N LYS A 48 -14.12 -4.44 -16.02
CA LYS A 48 -13.16 -3.44 -16.51
C LYS A 48 -11.74 -3.66 -15.99
N MET A 49 -11.56 -4.47 -14.95
CA MET A 49 -10.27 -4.65 -14.29
C MET A 49 -9.43 -5.75 -14.95
N ILE A 50 -10.06 -6.83 -15.41
CA ILE A 50 -9.41 -7.98 -16.05
C ILE A 50 -10.28 -8.55 -17.17
N GLU A 51 -9.70 -9.35 -18.05
CA GLU A 51 -10.43 -10.04 -19.12
C GLU A 51 -11.20 -11.27 -18.60
N ASN A 52 -12.24 -11.68 -19.34
CA ASN A 52 -13.00 -12.93 -19.12
C ASN A 52 -13.65 -13.06 -17.73
N VAL A 53 -14.20 -11.96 -17.18
CA VAL A 53 -14.87 -11.98 -15.89
C VAL A 53 -16.19 -12.75 -15.96
N ILE A 54 -16.32 -13.77 -15.11
CA ILE A 54 -17.55 -14.55 -14.93
C ILE A 54 -18.16 -14.40 -13.53
N GLY A 55 -17.53 -13.62 -12.66
CA GLY A 55 -17.92 -13.49 -11.26
C GLY A 55 -16.91 -12.74 -10.42
N ARG A 56 -17.04 -12.88 -9.10
CA ARG A 56 -16.18 -12.23 -8.11
C ARG A 56 -15.77 -13.25 -7.06
N TYR A 57 -14.60 -13.03 -6.48
CA TYR A 57 -14.11 -13.79 -5.34
C TYR A 57 -13.97 -12.86 -4.14
N ALA A 58 -14.37 -13.32 -2.96
CA ALA A 58 -14.30 -12.56 -1.73
C ALA A 58 -13.41 -13.29 -0.71
N LEU A 59 -12.56 -12.52 -0.03
CA LEU A 59 -11.75 -12.98 1.10
C LEU A 59 -12.15 -12.24 2.38
N PRO A 60 -11.96 -12.85 3.56
CA PRO A 60 -12.20 -12.17 4.82
C PRO A 60 -11.40 -10.87 4.92
N PHE A 61 -12.09 -9.79 5.28
CA PHE A 61 -11.50 -8.48 5.52
C PHE A 61 -11.49 -8.20 7.02
N GLY A 62 -10.29 -8.00 7.58
CA GLY A 62 -10.05 -7.78 9.00
C GLY A 62 -9.14 -6.58 9.25
N LEU A 63 -8.90 -6.30 10.53
CA LEU A 63 -8.06 -5.20 10.97
C LEU A 63 -6.96 -5.69 11.91
N GLY A 64 -5.71 -5.36 11.57
CA GLY A 64 -4.58 -5.38 12.50
C GLY A 64 -4.69 -4.20 13.47
N LEU A 65 -4.79 -4.50 14.77
CA LEU A 65 -5.00 -3.53 15.83
C LEU A 65 -3.70 -3.19 16.57
N ASN A 66 -3.73 -2.12 17.36
CA ASN A 66 -2.68 -1.71 18.30
C ASN A 66 -1.38 -1.17 17.69
N PHE A 67 -1.30 -0.97 16.37
CA PHE A 67 -0.11 -0.42 15.74
C PHE A 67 0.12 1.02 16.18
N LEU A 68 1.35 1.28 16.62
CA LEU A 68 1.89 2.62 16.88
C LEU A 68 3.14 2.74 16.01
N ILE A 69 3.10 3.57 14.97
CA ILE A 69 4.19 3.71 14.00
C ILE A 69 4.60 5.18 14.00
N ASN A 70 5.86 5.46 14.32
CA ASN A 70 6.38 6.84 14.46
C ASN A 70 5.46 7.70 15.34
N ASP A 71 5.12 7.17 16.51
CA ASP A 71 4.27 7.81 17.52
C ASP A 71 2.81 8.09 17.08
N ARG A 72 2.37 7.51 15.95
CA ARG A 72 1.00 7.65 15.44
C ARG A 72 0.26 6.30 15.48
N PRO A 73 -0.96 6.25 16.04
CA PRO A 73 -1.76 5.03 16.05
C PRO A 73 -2.32 4.73 14.65
N TYR A 74 -2.35 3.46 14.27
CA TYR A 74 -2.92 2.99 13.01
C TYR A 74 -3.81 1.77 13.22
N LEU A 75 -4.88 1.70 12.45
CA LEU A 75 -5.61 0.46 12.15
C LEU A 75 -5.13 -0.03 10.77
N ILE A 76 -4.74 -1.30 10.67
CA ILE A 76 -4.16 -1.85 9.45
C ILE A 76 -5.19 -2.74 8.74
N PRO A 77 -5.72 -2.36 7.57
CA PRO A 77 -6.58 -3.23 6.76
C PRO A 77 -5.85 -4.50 6.32
N MET A 78 -6.50 -5.66 6.47
CA MET A 78 -5.92 -6.97 6.13
C MET A 78 -6.95 -7.84 5.40
N VAL A 79 -6.55 -8.46 4.29
CA VAL A 79 -7.37 -9.42 3.54
C VAL A 79 -6.64 -10.76 3.52
N VAL A 80 -7.16 -11.76 4.24
CA VAL A 80 -6.51 -13.08 4.38
C VAL A 80 -7.51 -14.15 4.82
N GLU A 81 -7.35 -15.38 4.33
CA GLU A 81 -8.19 -16.53 4.67
C GLU A 81 -7.68 -17.30 5.90
N GLU A 82 -6.38 -17.25 6.18
CA GLU A 82 -5.76 -18.06 7.22
C GLU A 82 -6.16 -17.59 8.62
N PRO A 83 -6.66 -18.51 9.48
CA PRO A 83 -7.03 -18.16 10.84
C PRO A 83 -5.80 -17.71 11.66
N SER A 84 -6.05 -16.93 12.70
CA SER A 84 -5.03 -16.46 13.66
C SER A 84 -4.05 -15.40 13.15
N ILE A 85 -3.85 -15.17 11.84
CA ILE A 85 -2.91 -14.13 11.33
C ILE A 85 -3.26 -12.74 11.92
N VAL A 86 -4.50 -12.32 11.75
CA VAL A 86 -4.96 -10.99 12.22
C VAL A 86 -4.85 -10.87 13.75
N ALA A 87 -5.13 -11.95 14.48
CA ALA A 87 -5.04 -11.98 15.93
C ALA A 87 -3.58 -11.91 16.41
N ALA A 88 -2.69 -12.70 15.79
CA ALA A 88 -1.27 -12.75 16.12
C ALA A 88 -0.59 -11.41 15.87
N VAL A 89 -0.82 -10.79 14.70
CA VAL A 89 -0.20 -9.50 14.39
C VAL A 89 -0.71 -8.38 15.31
N SER A 90 -2.00 -8.40 15.66
CA SER A 90 -2.60 -7.43 16.60
C SER A 90 -2.02 -7.58 18.01
N PHE A 91 -1.75 -8.80 18.45
CA PHE A 91 -1.11 -9.08 19.74
C PHE A 91 0.36 -8.64 19.73
N ALA A 92 1.10 -8.97 18.67
CA ALA A 92 2.49 -8.54 18.51
C ALA A 92 2.61 -7.00 18.50
N ALA A 93 1.72 -6.30 17.79
CA ALA A 93 1.67 -4.84 17.79
C ALA A 93 1.35 -4.27 19.18
N LYS A 94 0.46 -4.91 19.96
CA LYS A 94 0.20 -4.53 21.35
C LYS A 94 1.45 -4.63 22.23
N LEU A 95 2.22 -5.71 22.08
CA LEU A 95 3.47 -5.90 22.80
C LEU A 95 4.50 -4.85 22.39
N ALA A 96 4.70 -4.62 21.09
CA ALA A 96 5.61 -3.59 20.59
C ALA A 96 5.23 -2.20 21.11
N ARG A 97 3.94 -1.88 21.16
CA ARG A 97 3.43 -0.61 21.69
C ARG A 97 3.81 -0.37 23.15
N SER A 98 3.86 -1.41 23.99
CA SER A 98 4.34 -1.24 25.38
C SER A 98 5.82 -0.84 25.48
N GLY A 99 6.61 -1.09 24.42
CA GLY A 99 8.00 -0.66 24.28
C GLY A 99 8.19 0.63 23.47
N GLY A 100 7.12 1.38 23.16
CA GLY A 100 7.18 2.60 22.35
C GLY A 100 6.78 2.45 20.88
N GLY A 101 6.33 1.26 20.47
CA GLY A 101 5.84 1.00 19.11
C GLY A 101 6.96 0.78 18.09
N PHE A 102 6.63 0.97 16.82
CA PHE A 102 7.53 0.80 15.69
C PHE A 102 8.10 2.15 15.25
N ARG A 103 9.38 2.16 14.89
CA ARG A 103 10.05 3.31 14.24
C ARG A 103 10.42 2.91 12.82
N THR A 104 10.01 3.71 11.84
CA THR A 104 10.20 3.41 10.42
C THR A 104 10.58 4.64 9.61
N GLY A 105 11.23 4.42 8.47
CA GLY A 105 11.52 5.43 7.45
C GLY A 105 11.68 4.75 6.09
N SER A 106 11.72 5.53 5.01
CA SER A 106 11.88 5.02 3.65
C SER A 106 12.90 5.86 2.87
N SER A 107 13.49 5.25 1.84
CA SER A 107 14.19 5.99 0.80
C SER A 107 13.20 6.78 -0.07
N ALA A 108 13.72 7.51 -1.06
CA ALA A 108 12.90 8.06 -2.13
C ALA A 108 12.17 6.93 -2.89
N PRO A 109 10.93 7.18 -3.39
CA PRO A 109 10.13 6.20 -4.11
C PRO A 109 10.61 6.04 -5.56
N ILE A 110 11.82 5.51 -5.73
CA ILE A 110 12.44 5.32 -7.04
C ILE A 110 12.06 3.95 -7.61
N MET A 111 11.47 3.95 -8.82
CA MET A 111 11.17 2.75 -9.58
C MET A 111 12.23 2.54 -10.66
N ILE A 112 12.53 1.28 -10.98
CA ILE A 112 13.51 0.91 -12.01
C ILE A 112 12.76 0.36 -13.23
N GLY A 113 12.96 1.00 -14.38
CA GLY A 113 12.64 0.44 -15.69
C GLY A 113 13.90 -0.08 -16.35
N GLN A 114 13.81 -1.19 -17.09
CA GLN A 114 14.96 -1.82 -17.75
C GLN A 114 14.74 -1.89 -19.26
N ILE A 115 15.78 -1.56 -20.02
CA ILE A 115 15.83 -1.72 -21.48
C ILE A 115 16.94 -2.72 -21.79
N GLN A 116 16.57 -3.87 -22.37
CA GLN A 116 17.53 -4.88 -22.78
C GLN A 116 18.03 -4.60 -24.20
N LEU A 117 19.35 -4.52 -24.36
CA LEU A 117 20.02 -4.47 -25.66
C LEU A 117 20.62 -5.84 -25.95
N LEU A 118 20.36 -6.37 -27.14
CA LEU A 118 20.89 -7.65 -27.62
C LEU A 118 21.89 -7.41 -28.76
N ASP A 119 22.71 -8.42 -29.05
CA ASP A 119 23.67 -8.42 -30.16
C ASP A 119 24.62 -7.21 -30.18
N VAL A 120 24.98 -6.71 -29.00
CA VAL A 120 25.91 -5.57 -28.83
C VAL A 120 27.34 -6.05 -29.09
N PRO A 121 28.02 -5.59 -30.17
CA PRO A 121 29.33 -6.14 -30.54
C PRO A 121 30.44 -5.80 -29.54
N ASP A 122 30.35 -4.64 -28.89
CA ASP A 122 31.27 -4.18 -27.84
C ASP A 122 30.49 -3.45 -26.74
N MET A 123 30.34 -4.11 -25.60
CA MET A 123 29.63 -3.58 -24.44
C MET A 123 30.30 -2.34 -23.85
N THR A 124 31.63 -2.25 -23.88
CA THR A 124 32.36 -1.12 -23.29
C THR A 124 32.15 0.15 -24.11
N VAL A 125 32.15 0.03 -25.44
CA VAL A 125 31.86 1.17 -26.33
C VAL A 125 30.40 1.59 -26.20
N ALA A 126 29.47 0.63 -26.14
CA ALA A 126 28.05 0.90 -25.97
C ALA A 126 27.75 1.61 -24.64
N GLU A 127 28.28 1.11 -23.52
CA GLU A 127 28.13 1.71 -22.20
C GLU A 127 28.62 3.16 -22.19
N LYS A 128 29.84 3.41 -22.70
CA LYS A 128 30.38 4.77 -22.80
C LYS A 128 29.49 5.69 -23.64
N ALA A 129 28.97 5.20 -24.77
CA ALA A 129 28.10 5.99 -25.63
C ALA A 129 26.77 6.33 -24.94
N ILE A 130 26.16 5.37 -24.24
CA ILE A 130 24.90 5.58 -23.51
C ILE A 130 25.12 6.55 -22.35
N MET A 131 26.17 6.35 -21.56
CA MET A 131 26.49 7.21 -20.43
C MET A 131 26.86 8.63 -20.87
N ALA A 132 27.53 8.80 -22.02
CA ALA A 132 27.76 10.11 -22.62
C ALA A 132 26.45 10.80 -23.07
N ALA A 133 25.42 10.02 -23.44
CA ALA A 133 24.11 10.52 -23.85
C ALA A 133 23.10 10.64 -22.69
N LYS A 134 23.48 10.32 -21.45
CA LYS A 134 22.60 10.20 -20.28
C LYS A 134 21.62 11.37 -20.11
N ALA A 135 22.10 12.61 -20.13
CA ALA A 135 21.24 13.78 -19.93
C ALA A 135 20.16 13.91 -21.02
N LYS A 136 20.52 13.62 -22.27
CA LYS A 136 19.58 13.62 -23.40
C LYS A 136 18.57 12.49 -23.28
N LEU A 137 19.01 11.29 -22.89
CA LEU A 137 18.14 10.14 -22.71
C LEU A 137 17.14 10.36 -21.56
N LEU A 138 17.58 10.93 -20.44
CA LEU A 138 16.70 11.28 -19.32
C LEU A 138 15.65 12.33 -19.73
N ALA A 139 16.06 13.36 -20.46
CA ALA A 139 15.13 14.36 -20.98
C ALA A 139 14.11 13.77 -21.97
N GLN A 140 14.51 12.76 -22.75
CA GLN A 140 13.60 12.05 -23.67
C GLN A 140 12.66 11.08 -22.95
N ALA A 141 13.11 10.49 -21.84
CA ALA A 141 12.29 9.58 -21.03
C ALA A 141 11.19 10.33 -20.26
N ASP A 142 11.36 11.63 -20.02
CA ASP A 142 10.36 12.46 -19.35
C ASP A 142 9.18 12.79 -20.29
N THR A 143 8.27 11.82 -20.42
CA THR A 143 7.12 11.87 -21.34
C THR A 143 5.78 12.12 -20.65
N SER A 144 5.76 12.23 -19.32
CA SER A 144 4.52 12.34 -18.53
C SER A 144 4.45 13.66 -17.78
N PRO A 145 3.81 14.71 -18.35
CA PRO A 145 3.69 16.01 -17.68
C PRO A 145 3.04 15.92 -16.28
N SER A 146 2.19 14.91 -16.05
CA SER A 146 1.51 14.70 -14.77
C SER A 146 2.44 14.22 -13.65
N ILE A 147 3.45 13.40 -13.97
CA ILE A 147 4.42 12.92 -12.96
C ILE A 147 5.40 14.04 -12.61
N THR A 148 5.85 14.79 -13.61
CA THR A 148 6.78 15.92 -13.47
C THR A 148 6.16 17.04 -12.65
N ALA A 149 4.88 17.37 -12.91
CA ALA A 149 4.14 18.36 -12.14
C ALA A 149 3.98 18.00 -10.64
N ARG A 150 4.14 16.72 -10.29
CA ARG A 150 4.09 16.23 -8.90
C ARG A 150 5.48 16.03 -8.29
N GLY A 151 6.55 16.49 -8.96
CA GLY A 151 7.93 16.38 -8.50
C GLY A 151 8.58 15.02 -8.75
N GLY A 152 7.99 14.18 -9.59
CA GLY A 152 8.57 12.92 -10.06
C GLY A 152 9.24 13.06 -11.43
N GLY A 153 9.49 11.92 -12.08
CA GLY A 153 10.11 11.82 -13.39
C GLY A 153 11.38 10.94 -13.38
N PRO A 154 12.01 10.73 -14.54
CA PRO A 154 13.27 10.01 -14.63
C PRO A 154 14.37 10.76 -13.89
N VAL A 155 15.00 10.10 -12.90
CA VAL A 155 16.03 10.73 -12.06
C VAL A 155 17.44 10.28 -12.40
N ASP A 156 17.59 9.07 -12.92
CA ASP A 156 18.90 8.48 -13.16
C ASP A 156 18.88 7.42 -14.27
N LEU A 157 20.04 7.18 -14.85
CA LEU A 157 20.29 6.12 -15.82
C LEU A 157 21.63 5.47 -15.50
N VAL A 158 21.62 4.14 -15.47
CA VAL A 158 22.77 3.25 -15.32
C VAL A 158 22.74 2.20 -16.42
N VAL A 159 23.91 1.69 -16.78
CA VAL A 159 24.11 0.63 -17.78
C VAL A 159 24.89 -0.49 -17.13
#